data_AF-A0A1Q5LP45-F1
#
_entry.id   AF-A0A1Q5LP45-F1
#
_cell.length_a   1.000
_cell.length_b   1.000
_cell.length_c   1.000
_cell.angle_alpha   90.00
_cell.angle_beta   90.00
_cell.angle_gamma   90.00
#
_symmetry.space_group_name_H-M   'P 1'
#
loop_
_entity.id
_entity.type
_entity.pdbx_description
1 polymer ?
#
loop_
_entity_poly.entity_id
_entity_poly.type
_entity_poly.pdbx_seq_one_letter_code
_entity_poly.pdbx_strand_id
1 'polypeptide(L)'
;MSGLKTSSEVDVQVRNRGQVPNGADAYARGKVLAVISHVREPVLSAQVKLTQSVNASAVRPATAQAVVDVNGRPVRAHVAGSTMFEAVDLLQDRLTARLARARRYGTHGPRGSSGTEVRAWSDSLGSEHRPHRHHMPAEERRIVRHKSFSLARQPPEDALIDLEAMDYDFWVFTDLASGYDSVVYRDPRTGRHRTASLGLLGLEREIEGLLSVSTVPVPTSGVNEAVQRLHLTGLPFVFFNDTGTGRGSVLYHRYDGHYGLITPAL
;
A
#
# COMPACT_ATOMS: atom_id res chain seq x y z
N MET A 1 3.15 41.46 14.08
CA MET A 1 3.11 40.09 14.63
C MET A 1 3.65 39.16 13.56
N SER A 2 4.87 38.65 13.81
CA SER A 2 5.74 38.01 12.83
C SER A 2 5.33 36.56 12.60
N GLY A 3 5.09 36.19 11.34
CA GLY A 3 4.83 34.81 10.95
C GLY A 3 6.07 33.95 11.17
N LEU A 4 5.94 32.92 12.02
CA LEU A 4 6.95 31.87 12.12
C LEU A 4 6.92 31.03 10.84
N LYS A 5 7.80 31.39 9.91
CA LYS A 5 8.38 30.45 8.96
C LYS A 5 9.24 29.47 9.76
N THR A 6 8.70 28.30 10.08
CA THR A 6 9.52 27.12 10.40
C THR A 6 9.32 26.13 9.25
N SER A 7 9.89 26.48 8.10
CA SER A 7 10.29 25.49 7.10
C SER A 7 11.50 24.79 7.69
N SER A 8 11.30 23.77 8.52
CA SER A 8 12.36 22.79 8.75
C SER A 8 12.76 22.25 7.38
N GLU A 9 14.00 22.46 6.99
CA GLU A 9 14.56 21.91 5.77
C GLU A 9 14.38 20.39 5.83
N VAL A 10 13.40 19.87 5.10
CA VAL A 10 13.05 18.45 5.16
C VAL A 10 14.22 17.69 4.56
N ASP A 11 15.02 17.05 5.41
CA ASP A 11 16.11 16.20 4.93
C ASP A 11 15.54 14.92 4.32
N VAL A 12 15.68 14.81 2.99
CA VAL A 12 15.30 13.61 2.25
C VAL A 12 16.41 12.58 2.36
N GLN A 13 16.15 11.56 3.15
CA GLN A 13 17.08 10.45 3.38
C GLN A 13 17.02 9.47 2.22
N VAL A 14 18.14 9.24 1.52
CA VAL A 14 18.21 8.30 0.40
C VAL A 14 19.08 7.09 0.80
N ARG A 15 18.55 5.88 0.59
CA ARG A 15 19.26 4.61 0.82
C ARG A 15 19.38 3.82 -0.48
N ASN A 16 20.60 3.41 -0.80
CA ASN A 16 20.89 2.63 -2.01
C ASN A 16 21.13 1.16 -1.68
N ARG A 17 20.71 0.26 -2.55
CA ARG A 17 20.98 -1.18 -2.46
C ARG A 17 21.34 -1.75 -3.85
N GLY A 18 22.43 -2.51 -3.91
CA GLY A 18 22.95 -3.04 -5.17
C GLY A 18 23.78 -2.01 -5.94
N GLN A 19 24.04 -2.28 -7.21
CA GLN A 19 24.87 -1.43 -8.10
C GLN A 19 24.06 -0.23 -8.62
N VAL A 20 23.64 0.66 -7.72
CA VAL A 20 22.92 1.89 -8.08
C VAL A 20 23.89 2.85 -8.79
N PRO A 21 23.54 3.42 -9.96
CA PRO A 21 24.40 4.37 -10.68
C PRO A 21 24.77 5.60 -9.85
N ASN A 22 25.99 6.13 -10.05
CA ASN A 22 26.44 7.36 -9.41
C ASN A 22 25.51 8.54 -9.75
N GLY A 23 25.21 9.38 -8.77
CA GLY A 23 24.35 10.55 -8.92
C GLY A 23 22.83 10.26 -8.87
N ALA A 24 22.42 8.99 -8.88
CA ALA A 24 21.01 8.63 -8.76
C ALA A 24 20.41 9.02 -7.40
N ASP A 25 21.20 9.03 -6.34
CA ASP A 25 20.80 9.46 -5.00
C ASP A 25 20.52 10.98 -4.95
N ALA A 26 21.42 11.78 -5.51
CA ALA A 26 21.23 13.22 -5.63
C ALA A 26 20.05 13.55 -6.55
N TYR A 27 19.89 12.82 -7.65
CA TYR A 27 18.76 12.95 -8.56
C TYR A 27 17.43 12.65 -7.85
N ALA A 28 17.35 11.52 -7.15
CA ALA A 28 16.16 11.14 -6.38
C ALA A 28 15.83 12.14 -5.28
N ARG A 29 16.85 12.63 -4.56
CA ARG A 29 16.70 13.70 -3.56
C ARG A 29 16.07 14.94 -4.18
N GLY A 30 16.64 15.47 -5.28
CA GLY A 30 16.13 16.66 -5.96
C GLY A 30 14.69 16.49 -6.45
N LYS A 31 14.38 15.32 -7.02
CA LYS A 31 13.04 14.98 -7.52
C LYS A 31 12.00 14.91 -6.41
N VAL A 32 12.31 14.26 -5.29
CA VAL A 32 11.39 14.19 -4.14
C VAL A 32 11.25 15.56 -3.46
N LEU A 33 12.34 16.33 -3.33
CA LEU A 33 12.28 17.72 -2.83
C LEU A 33 11.33 18.59 -3.67
N ALA A 34 11.38 18.47 -4.99
CA ALA A 34 10.49 19.18 -5.90
C ALA A 34 9.01 18.76 -5.72
N VAL A 35 8.73 17.49 -5.39
CA VAL A 35 7.36 17.07 -5.11
C VAL A 35 6.87 17.63 -3.78
N ILE A 36 7.68 17.51 -2.71
CA ILE A 36 7.27 17.96 -1.38
C ILE A 36 7.16 19.48 -1.26
N SER A 37 7.89 20.26 -2.08
CA SER A 37 7.80 21.73 -2.08
C SER A 37 6.41 22.24 -2.48
N HIS A 38 5.60 21.41 -3.14
CA HIS A 38 4.23 21.74 -3.47
C HIS A 38 3.24 21.38 -2.34
N VAL A 39 3.67 20.62 -1.32
CA VAL A 39 2.87 20.23 -0.15
C VAL A 39 2.65 21.43 0.76
N ARG A 40 1.40 21.67 1.18
CA ARG A 40 1.02 22.83 2.00
C ARG A 40 1.16 22.51 3.48
N GLU A 41 0.85 21.27 3.82
CA GLU A 41 0.94 20.70 5.15
C GLU A 41 2.41 20.40 5.52
N PRO A 42 2.77 20.41 6.81
CA PRO A 42 4.13 20.10 7.25
C PRO A 42 4.57 18.71 6.81
N VAL A 43 5.75 18.59 6.21
CA VAL A 43 6.37 17.30 5.90
C VAL A 43 7.34 16.96 7.04
N LEU A 44 7.03 15.89 7.78
CA LEU A 44 7.76 15.49 8.97
C LEU A 44 8.97 14.60 8.65
N SER A 45 8.88 13.81 7.58
CA SER A 45 10.00 13.01 7.09
C SER A 45 9.83 12.64 5.62
N ALA A 46 10.94 12.40 4.93
CA ALA A 46 10.94 11.86 3.58
C ALA A 46 12.08 10.87 3.43
N GLN A 47 11.75 9.63 3.04
CA GLN A 47 12.71 8.55 2.87
C GLN A 47 12.57 7.96 1.48
N VAL A 48 13.70 7.78 0.80
CA VAL A 48 13.79 7.16 -0.51
C VAL A 48 14.69 5.93 -0.43
N LYS A 49 14.26 4.85 -1.04
CA LYS A 49 15.04 3.64 -1.21
C LYS A 49 15.17 3.33 -2.70
N LEU A 50 16.41 3.30 -3.17
CA LEU A 50 16.76 2.88 -4.53
C LEU A 50 17.34 1.47 -4.47
N THR A 51 16.90 0.58 -5.34
CA THR A 51 17.41 -0.78 -5.41
C THR A 51 17.61 -1.20 -6.86
N GLN A 52 18.86 -1.52 -7.21
CA GLN A 52 19.22 -2.10 -8.50
C GLN A 52 19.31 -3.62 -8.35
N SER A 53 18.46 -4.35 -9.08
CA SER A 53 18.53 -5.81 -9.15
C SER A 53 19.74 -6.25 -9.96
N VAL A 54 20.37 -7.35 -9.52
CA VAL A 54 21.49 -8.01 -10.22
C VAL A 54 20.99 -8.97 -11.30
N ASN A 55 19.69 -9.28 -11.30
CA ASN A 55 19.11 -10.25 -12.23
C ASN A 55 18.98 -9.63 -13.63
N ALA A 56 19.87 -10.05 -14.54
CA ALA A 56 19.93 -9.58 -15.93
C ALA A 56 18.66 -9.89 -16.76
N SER A 57 17.83 -10.83 -16.31
CA SER A 57 16.57 -11.18 -16.98
C SER A 57 15.37 -10.35 -16.53
N ALA A 58 15.55 -9.43 -15.56
CA ALA A 58 14.47 -8.56 -15.11
C ALA A 58 14.21 -7.47 -16.16
N VAL A 59 12.99 -7.43 -16.70
CA VAL A 59 12.53 -6.39 -17.65
C VAL A 59 12.69 -4.98 -17.06
N ARG A 60 12.53 -4.84 -15.73
CA ARG A 60 12.66 -3.58 -14.99
C ARG A 60 13.52 -3.78 -13.75
N PRO A 61 14.85 -3.71 -13.88
CA PRO A 61 15.78 -4.07 -12.81
C PRO A 61 15.93 -2.96 -11.76
N ALA A 62 15.54 -1.72 -12.08
CA ALA A 62 15.63 -0.60 -11.16
C ALA A 62 14.31 -0.39 -10.42
N THR A 63 14.36 -0.38 -9.10
CA THR A 63 13.19 -0.09 -8.25
C THR A 63 13.46 1.12 -7.37
N ALA A 64 12.45 1.98 -7.26
CA ALA A 64 12.50 3.18 -6.44
C ALA A 64 11.26 3.23 -5.55
N GLN A 65 11.48 3.50 -4.27
CA GLN A 65 10.43 3.58 -3.27
C GLN A 65 10.59 4.88 -2.49
N ALA A 66 9.51 5.63 -2.30
CA ALA A 66 9.47 6.77 -1.39
C ALA A 66 8.42 6.54 -0.31
N VAL A 67 8.69 7.04 0.89
CA VAL A 67 7.71 7.24 1.96
C VAL A 67 7.89 8.66 2.46
N VAL A 68 6.84 9.48 2.36
CA VAL A 68 6.80 10.86 2.83
C VAL A 68 5.74 10.98 3.90
N ASP A 69 6.11 11.43 5.08
CA ASP A 69 5.18 11.71 6.18
C ASP A 69 4.70 13.16 6.08
N VAL A 70 3.41 13.33 5.79
CA VAL A 70 2.75 14.64 5.73
C VAL A 70 1.87 14.80 6.94
N ASN A 71 2.32 15.58 7.91
CA ASN A 71 1.60 15.88 9.15
C ASN A 71 1.08 14.63 9.89
N GLY A 72 1.91 13.59 10.00
CA GLY A 72 1.60 12.31 10.65
C GLY A 72 0.91 11.29 9.73
N ARG A 73 0.72 11.62 8.45
CA ARG A 73 0.08 10.74 7.45
C ARG A 73 1.12 10.28 6.43
N PRO A 74 1.62 9.03 6.52
CA PRO A 74 2.60 8.53 5.57
C PRO A 74 1.97 8.28 4.20
N VAL A 75 2.63 8.76 3.15
CA VAL A 75 2.30 8.53 1.75
C VAL A 75 3.46 7.80 1.09
N ARG A 76 3.19 6.64 0.52
CA ARG A 76 4.19 5.78 -0.11
C ARG A 76 3.96 5.71 -1.61
N ALA A 77 5.07 5.66 -2.35
CA ALA A 77 5.07 5.29 -3.77
C ALA A 77 6.13 4.22 -4.01
N HIS A 78 5.81 3.23 -4.85
CA HIS A 78 6.74 2.16 -5.19
C HIS A 78 6.66 1.83 -6.69
N VAL A 79 7.78 2.00 -7.40
CA VAL A 79 7.86 1.82 -8.85
C VAL A 79 9.05 0.98 -9.27
N ALA A 80 8.97 0.45 -10.49
CA ALA A 80 10.06 -0.16 -11.22
C ALA A 80 10.17 0.43 -12.63
N GLY A 81 11.41 0.66 -13.07
CA GLY A 81 11.76 1.15 -14.40
C GLY A 81 12.87 0.33 -15.03
N SER A 82 13.10 0.55 -16.33
CA SER A 82 14.17 -0.10 -17.09
C SER A 82 15.54 0.46 -16.67
N THR A 83 15.59 1.74 -16.28
CA THR A 83 16.78 2.39 -15.70
C THR A 83 16.49 3.02 -14.34
N MET A 84 17.54 3.30 -13.56
CA MET A 84 17.39 3.96 -12.26
C MET A 84 16.82 5.37 -12.38
N PHE A 85 17.25 6.14 -13.38
CA PHE A 85 16.75 7.51 -13.59
C PHE A 85 15.28 7.52 -14.01
N GLU A 86 14.89 6.61 -14.91
CA GLU A 86 13.49 6.38 -15.26
C GLU A 86 12.65 5.97 -14.04
N ALA A 87 13.16 5.06 -13.19
CA ALA A 87 12.48 4.66 -11.96
C ALA A 87 12.28 5.85 -11.01
N VAL A 88 13.25 6.78 -10.94
CA VAL A 88 13.13 8.01 -10.14
C VAL A 88 12.10 8.98 -10.74
N ASP A 89 12.04 9.12 -12.06
CA ASP A 89 11.02 9.94 -12.74
C ASP A 89 9.61 9.39 -12.51
N LEU A 90 9.43 8.07 -12.69
CA LEU A 90 8.18 7.38 -12.36
C LEU A 90 7.81 7.53 -10.88
N LEU A 91 8.81 7.57 -9.98
CA LEU A 91 8.58 7.76 -8.56
C LEU A 91 8.05 9.17 -8.28
N GLN A 92 8.60 10.20 -8.95
CA GLN A 92 8.13 11.58 -8.85
C GLN A 92 6.65 11.67 -9.24
N ASP A 93 6.29 11.12 -10.40
CA ASP A 93 4.92 11.19 -10.93
C ASP A 93 3.93 10.47 -10.02
N ARG A 94 4.28 9.24 -9.60
CA ARG A 94 3.44 8.42 -8.71
C ARG A 94 3.26 9.06 -7.34
N LEU A 95 4.32 9.65 -6.78
CA LEU A 95 4.26 10.34 -5.49
C LEU A 95 3.42 11.62 -5.58
N THR A 96 3.56 12.39 -6.67
CA THR A 96 2.76 13.59 -6.95
C THR A 96 1.27 13.25 -7.01
N ALA A 97 0.90 12.23 -7.78
CA ALA A 97 -0.48 11.78 -7.89
C ALA A 97 -1.05 11.37 -6.52
N ARG A 98 -0.27 10.68 -5.69
CA ARG A 98 -0.71 10.25 -4.36
C ARG A 98 -0.86 11.37 -3.36
N LEU A 99 0.11 12.28 -3.29
CA LEU A 99 0.03 13.44 -2.40
C LEU A 99 -1.16 14.34 -2.79
N ALA A 100 -1.47 14.46 -4.08
CA ALA A 100 -2.68 15.15 -4.53
C ALA A 100 -3.98 14.47 -4.07
N ARG A 101 -4.01 13.12 -4.05
CA ARG A 101 -5.16 12.35 -3.55
C ARG A 101 -5.32 12.47 -2.04
N ALA A 102 -4.24 12.30 -1.28
CA ALA A 102 -4.25 12.34 0.20
C ALA A 102 -4.84 13.64 0.76
N ARG A 103 -4.60 14.78 0.09
CA ARG A 103 -5.20 16.08 0.49
C ARG A 103 -6.71 16.13 0.37
N ARG A 104 -7.28 15.49 -0.65
CA ARG A 104 -8.73 15.50 -0.88
C ARG A 104 -9.47 14.77 0.24
N TYR A 105 -8.81 13.75 0.80
CA TYR A 105 -9.28 13.02 1.96
C TYR A 105 -9.07 13.76 3.28
N GLY A 106 -8.03 14.60 3.38
CA GLY A 106 -7.75 15.43 4.56
C GLY A 106 -8.81 16.49 4.90
N THR A 107 -9.70 16.84 3.97
CA THR A 107 -10.80 17.79 4.20
C THR A 107 -11.99 17.20 4.95
N HIS A 108 -12.05 15.87 5.13
CA HIS A 108 -13.11 15.20 5.89
C HIS A 108 -12.67 15.04 7.35
N GLY A 109 -13.04 16.01 8.19
CA GLY A 109 -13.04 15.83 9.64
C GLY A 109 -14.12 14.82 10.07
N PRO A 110 -14.16 14.39 11.35
CA PRO A 110 -15.05 13.31 11.83
C PRO A 110 -16.57 13.54 11.71
N ARG A 111 -17.04 14.64 11.10
CA ARG A 111 -18.44 14.93 10.84
C ARG A 111 -18.55 15.84 9.62
N GLY A 112 -18.86 15.27 8.46
CA GLY A 112 -19.03 16.07 7.24
C GLY A 112 -19.40 15.21 6.06
N SER A 113 -20.64 14.70 6.06
CA SER A 113 -21.28 14.22 4.84
C SER A 113 -21.47 15.41 3.91
N SER A 114 -20.70 15.45 2.82
CA SER A 114 -21.10 16.15 1.60
C SER A 114 -20.61 15.35 0.42
N GLY A 115 -21.56 14.63 -0.18
CA GLY A 115 -21.38 13.95 -1.45
C GLY A 115 -20.83 14.93 -2.48
N THR A 116 -19.62 14.68 -2.95
CA THR A 116 -19.10 15.24 -4.19
C THR A 116 -18.33 14.13 -4.87
N GLU A 117 -19.09 13.41 -5.71
CA GLU A 117 -18.64 12.67 -6.88
C GLU A 117 -17.19 12.17 -6.83
N VAL A 118 -16.97 11.08 -6.09
CA VAL A 118 -15.84 10.19 -6.32
C VAL A 118 -16.15 9.36 -7.58
N ARG A 119 -16.39 10.05 -8.71
CA ARG A 119 -16.63 9.44 -10.02
C ARG A 119 -15.38 8.69 -10.45
N ALA A 120 -15.43 7.37 -10.35
CA ALA A 120 -14.73 6.41 -11.20
C ALA A 120 -13.34 6.88 -11.72
N TRP A 121 -12.35 6.95 -10.82
CA TRP A 121 -10.98 7.21 -11.22
C TRP A 121 -10.38 5.86 -11.66
N SER A 122 -10.58 5.56 -12.93
CA SER A 122 -9.99 4.41 -13.63
C SER A 122 -8.47 4.54 -13.61
N ASP A 123 -7.84 4.04 -12.55
CA ASP A 123 -6.38 4.01 -12.43
C ASP A 123 -5.81 2.78 -13.16
N SER A 124 -6.12 2.66 -14.46
CA SER A 124 -5.46 1.73 -15.37
C SER A 124 -3.96 2.05 -15.47
N LEU A 125 -3.55 3.29 -15.15
CA LEU A 125 -2.17 3.77 -15.18
C LEU A 125 -1.38 3.46 -13.88
N GLY A 126 -2.05 3.01 -12.81
CA GLY A 126 -1.42 2.78 -11.51
C GLY A 126 -0.67 1.45 -11.37
N SER A 127 -0.93 0.48 -12.24
CA SER A 127 -0.31 -0.85 -12.15
C SER A 127 0.90 -1.03 -13.07
N GLU A 128 0.94 -0.27 -14.17
CA GLU A 128 1.91 -0.50 -15.25
C GLU A 128 3.35 -0.39 -14.80
N HIS A 129 3.65 0.40 -13.76
CA HIS A 129 5.01 0.66 -13.27
C HIS A 129 5.32 0.07 -11.89
N ARG A 130 4.52 -0.88 -11.42
CA ARG A 130 4.80 -1.56 -10.15
C ARG A 130 5.92 -2.58 -10.33
N PRO A 131 6.79 -2.81 -9.31
CA PRO A 131 7.77 -3.87 -9.39
C PRO A 131 7.14 -5.22 -9.69
N HIS A 132 7.73 -5.95 -10.63
CA HIS A 132 7.29 -7.30 -10.94
C HIS A 132 7.61 -8.24 -9.78
N ARG A 133 6.68 -9.15 -9.48
CA ARG A 133 6.93 -10.24 -8.54
C ARG A 133 7.80 -11.27 -9.25
N HIS A 134 8.91 -11.66 -8.63
CA HIS A 134 9.74 -12.73 -9.13
C HIS A 134 8.91 -14.02 -9.23
N HIS A 135 8.96 -14.67 -10.40
CA HIS A 135 8.34 -15.97 -10.58
C HIS A 135 9.16 -17.03 -9.86
N MET A 136 8.52 -17.75 -8.95
CA MET A 136 9.09 -18.90 -8.25
C MET A 136 8.06 -20.03 -8.33
N PRO A 137 8.44 -21.28 -8.63
CA PRO A 137 7.54 -22.42 -8.55
C PRO A 137 6.91 -22.50 -7.17
N ALA A 138 5.64 -22.87 -7.10
CA ALA A 138 4.89 -22.74 -5.85
C ALA A 138 5.41 -23.67 -4.75
N GLU A 139 5.98 -24.80 -5.14
CA GLU A 139 6.61 -25.82 -4.29
C GLU A 139 7.88 -25.28 -3.59
N GLU A 140 8.53 -24.28 -4.19
CA GLU A 140 9.74 -23.65 -3.64
C GLU A 140 9.41 -22.45 -2.73
N ARG A 141 8.17 -21.95 -2.78
CA ARG A 141 7.78 -20.75 -2.02
C ARG A 141 7.64 -21.08 -0.54
N ARG A 142 8.27 -20.25 0.29
CA ARG A 142 8.22 -20.34 1.76
C ARG A 142 7.77 -19.02 2.35
N ILE A 143 7.27 -19.04 3.58
CA ILE A 143 7.04 -17.81 4.33
C ILE A 143 8.38 -17.32 4.86
N VAL A 144 8.94 -16.27 4.25
CA VAL A 144 10.25 -15.71 4.61
C VAL A 144 10.14 -14.44 5.45
N ARG A 145 8.92 -13.92 5.60
CA ARG A 145 8.66 -12.70 6.37
C ARG A 145 7.40 -12.85 7.18
N HIS A 146 7.53 -12.71 8.50
CA HIS A 146 6.40 -12.49 9.41
C HIS A 146 6.42 -11.04 9.87
N LYS A 147 5.25 -10.41 9.90
CA LYS A 147 5.07 -9.07 10.47
C LYS A 147 3.85 -9.06 11.36
N SER A 148 4.07 -8.87 12.66
CA SER A 148 3.00 -8.70 13.64
C SER A 148 2.74 -7.22 13.88
N PHE A 149 1.46 -6.82 13.90
CA PHE A 149 1.06 -5.41 14.03
C PHE A 149 -0.17 -5.23 14.90
N SER A 150 -0.23 -4.13 15.63
CA SER A 150 -1.49 -3.62 16.16
C SER A 150 -2.34 -3.11 14.99
N LEU A 151 -3.48 -3.76 14.74
CA LEU A 151 -4.42 -3.30 13.71
C LEU A 151 -5.03 -1.97 14.14
N ALA A 152 -4.99 -0.99 13.24
CA ALA A 152 -5.70 0.27 13.45
C ALA A 152 -7.21 -0.02 13.56
N ARG A 153 -7.86 0.58 14.56
CA ARG A 153 -9.32 0.55 14.68
C ARG A 153 -9.88 1.76 13.96
N GLN A 154 -10.54 1.54 12.83
CA GLN A 154 -10.97 2.61 11.92
C GLN A 154 -12.17 2.16 11.08
N PRO A 155 -12.94 3.08 10.48
CA PRO A 155 -13.95 2.69 9.53
C PRO A 155 -13.35 2.26 8.18
N PRO A 156 -14.07 1.49 7.35
CA PRO A 156 -13.62 1.03 6.03
C PRO A 156 -13.23 2.15 5.06
N GLU A 157 -13.90 3.31 5.14
CA GLU A 157 -13.57 4.49 4.34
C GLU A 157 -12.16 5.03 4.63
N ASP A 158 -11.78 5.13 5.91
CA ASP A 158 -10.44 5.56 6.31
C ASP A 158 -9.40 4.50 5.92
N ALA A 159 -9.74 3.22 6.06
CA ALA A 159 -8.89 2.12 5.65
C ALA A 159 -8.59 2.13 4.14
N LEU A 160 -9.56 2.57 3.32
CA LEU A 160 -9.37 2.74 1.88
C LEU A 160 -8.43 3.91 1.57
N ILE A 161 -8.51 5.00 2.33
CA ILE A 161 -7.60 6.15 2.21
C ILE A 161 -6.18 5.71 2.53
N ASP A 162 -5.99 4.94 3.61
CA ASP A 162 -4.71 4.37 4.00
C ASP A 162 -4.16 3.39 2.95
N LEU A 163 -5.01 2.53 2.38
CA LEU A 163 -4.65 1.60 1.30
C LEU A 163 -4.03 2.34 0.11
N GLU A 164 -4.69 3.41 -0.34
CA GLU A 164 -4.24 4.20 -1.49
C GLU A 164 -2.98 5.01 -1.17
N ALA A 165 -2.98 5.70 -0.03
CA ALA A 165 -1.87 6.51 0.44
C ALA A 165 -0.59 5.67 0.56
N MET A 166 -0.72 4.44 1.04
CA MET A 166 0.41 3.54 1.26
C MET A 166 0.79 2.66 0.05
N ASP A 167 0.13 2.82 -1.09
CA ASP A 167 0.40 2.04 -2.32
C ASP A 167 0.35 0.52 -2.08
N TYR A 168 -0.60 0.09 -1.25
CA TYR A 168 -0.80 -1.32 -0.93
C TYR A 168 -1.90 -1.95 -1.78
N ASP A 169 -1.82 -3.28 -1.93
CA ASP A 169 -2.86 -4.08 -2.60
C ASP A 169 -4.04 -4.39 -1.67
N PHE A 170 -3.75 -4.45 -0.37
CA PHE A 170 -4.70 -4.71 0.70
C PHE A 170 -4.30 -3.92 1.96
N TRP A 171 -5.28 -3.68 2.82
CA TRP A 171 -5.10 -3.04 4.13
C TRP A 171 -5.97 -3.74 5.16
N VAL A 172 -5.34 -4.23 6.22
CA VAL A 172 -6.02 -4.95 7.31
C VAL A 172 -6.21 -4.00 8.49
N PHE A 173 -7.40 -4.02 9.07
CA PHE A 173 -7.82 -3.14 10.15
C PHE A 173 -8.87 -3.83 11.01
N THR A 174 -9.17 -3.28 12.18
CA THR A 174 -10.36 -3.66 12.95
C THR A 174 -11.45 -2.64 12.64
N ASP A 175 -12.58 -3.08 12.07
CA ASP A 175 -13.68 -2.17 11.76
C ASP A 175 -14.21 -1.55 13.04
N LEU A 176 -14.21 -0.21 13.08
CA LEU A 176 -14.64 0.55 14.25
C LEU A 176 -16.07 0.23 14.66
N ALA A 177 -16.97 0.01 13.68
CA ALA A 177 -18.38 -0.22 13.93
C ALA A 177 -18.67 -1.64 14.42
N SER A 178 -18.19 -2.66 13.68
CA SER A 178 -18.48 -4.05 14.00
C SER A 178 -17.50 -4.68 15.00
N GLY A 179 -16.30 -4.13 15.14
CA GLY A 179 -15.22 -4.71 15.93
C GLY A 179 -14.54 -5.92 15.26
N TYR A 180 -14.94 -6.31 14.05
CA TYR A 180 -14.32 -7.41 13.35
C TYR A 180 -13.06 -7.00 12.60
N ASP A 181 -12.07 -7.87 12.62
CA ASP A 181 -10.94 -7.75 11.71
C ASP A 181 -11.44 -7.84 10.27
N SER A 182 -10.98 -6.88 9.47
CA SER A 182 -11.48 -6.61 8.14
C SER A 182 -10.32 -6.25 7.22
N VAL A 183 -10.51 -6.44 5.92
CA VAL A 183 -9.55 -6.09 4.89
C VAL A 183 -10.23 -5.31 3.78
N VAL A 184 -9.67 -4.15 3.40
CA VAL A 184 -9.98 -3.51 2.13
C VAL A 184 -8.90 -3.85 1.11
N TYR A 185 -9.28 -4.04 -0.14
CA TYR A 185 -8.34 -4.39 -1.21
C TYR A 185 -8.85 -3.96 -2.57
N ARG A 186 -7.95 -3.89 -3.55
CA ARG A 186 -8.31 -3.68 -4.95
C ARG A 186 -8.51 -5.03 -5.64
N ASP A 187 -9.70 -5.24 -6.20
CA ASP A 187 -9.99 -6.42 -7.01
C ASP A 187 -9.15 -6.39 -8.30
N PRO A 188 -8.24 -7.36 -8.52
CA PRO A 188 -7.38 -7.34 -9.69
C PRO A 188 -8.14 -7.57 -11.01
N ARG A 189 -9.36 -8.11 -10.97
CA ARG A 189 -10.17 -8.36 -12.17
C ARG A 189 -10.99 -7.14 -12.57
N THR A 190 -11.58 -6.46 -11.59
CA THR A 190 -12.50 -5.34 -11.84
C THR A 190 -11.86 -3.97 -11.61
N GLY A 191 -10.71 -3.91 -10.94
CA GLY A 191 -10.03 -2.68 -10.53
C GLY A 191 -10.75 -1.92 -9.40
N ARG A 192 -11.93 -2.38 -8.96
CA ARG A 192 -12.74 -1.76 -7.92
C ARG A 192 -12.26 -2.14 -6.53
N HIS A 193 -12.53 -1.29 -5.55
CA HIS A 193 -12.23 -1.59 -4.16
C HIS A 193 -13.31 -2.50 -3.56
N ARG A 194 -12.85 -3.45 -2.75
CA ARG A 194 -13.68 -4.42 -2.06
C ARG A 194 -13.30 -4.51 -0.59
N THR A 195 -14.25 -4.93 0.24
CA THR A 195 -14.01 -5.24 1.65
C THR A 195 -14.44 -6.66 1.99
N ALA A 196 -13.74 -7.29 2.92
CA ALA A 196 -14.14 -8.56 3.53
C ALA A 196 -13.87 -8.51 5.04
N SER A 197 -14.72 -9.14 5.84
CA SER A 197 -14.63 -9.13 7.30
C SER A 197 -14.87 -10.52 7.87
N LEU A 198 -14.32 -10.78 9.07
CA LEU A 198 -14.49 -12.07 9.74
C LEU A 198 -15.94 -12.35 10.17
N GLY A 199 -16.68 -11.29 10.52
CA GLY A 199 -18.11 -11.39 10.78
C GLY A 199 -18.95 -11.12 9.54
N LEU A 200 -20.23 -11.45 9.62
CA LEU A 200 -21.21 -10.98 8.65
C LEU A 200 -21.25 -9.46 8.75
N LEU A 201 -20.62 -8.76 7.80
CA LEU A 201 -21.00 -7.39 7.52
C LEU A 201 -22.49 -7.45 7.18
N GLY A 202 -23.33 -6.72 7.92
CA GLY A 202 -24.70 -6.48 7.46
C GLY A 202 -24.62 -6.04 6.00
N LEU A 203 -25.42 -6.67 5.14
CA LEU A 203 -25.50 -6.44 3.69
C LEU A 203 -25.82 -4.97 3.32
N GLU A 204 -25.86 -4.06 4.29
CA GLU A 204 -26.28 -2.66 4.20
C GLU A 204 -25.12 -1.68 3.94
N ARG A 205 -23.85 -2.12 3.94
CA ARG A 205 -22.69 -1.25 3.64
C ARG A 205 -22.17 -1.42 2.21
N GLU A 206 -23.02 -1.33 1.20
CA GLU A 206 -22.53 -0.84 -0.10
C GLU A 206 -22.31 0.67 0.03
N ILE A 207 -21.07 1.08 0.33
CA ILE A 207 -20.74 2.51 0.42
C ILE A 207 -20.79 3.07 -1.00
N GLU A 208 -21.92 3.70 -1.37
CA GLU A 208 -22.11 4.58 -2.55
C GLU A 208 -21.28 4.20 -3.80
N GLY A 209 -21.20 2.90 -4.14
CA GLY A 209 -20.43 2.38 -5.29
C GLY A 209 -18.89 2.46 -5.19
N LEU A 210 -18.32 2.96 -4.09
CA LEU A 210 -16.86 3.07 -3.88
C LEU A 210 -16.23 1.82 -3.29
N LEU A 211 -16.94 1.16 -2.40
CA LEU A 211 -16.47 -0.04 -1.70
C LEU A 211 -17.56 -1.10 -1.76
N SER A 212 -17.31 -2.18 -2.51
CA SER A 212 -18.22 -3.32 -2.56
C SER A 212 -17.89 -4.35 -1.48
N VAL A 213 -18.92 -4.91 -0.84
CA VAL A 213 -18.73 -5.95 0.18
C VAL A 213 -18.56 -7.31 -0.50
N SER A 214 -17.54 -8.06 -0.10
CA SER A 214 -17.39 -9.46 -0.49
C SER A 214 -18.47 -10.29 0.22
N THR A 215 -19.32 -10.93 -0.57
CA THR A 215 -20.31 -11.90 -0.07
C THR A 215 -19.72 -13.28 0.20
N VAL A 216 -18.48 -13.52 -0.24
CA VAL A 216 -17.75 -14.76 0.04
C VAL A 216 -17.28 -14.72 1.50
N PRO A 217 -17.66 -15.71 2.34
CA PRO A 217 -17.20 -15.78 3.72
C PRO A 217 -15.68 -15.86 3.81
N VAL A 218 -15.10 -15.18 4.80
CA VAL A 218 -13.68 -15.30 5.08
C VAL A 218 -13.40 -16.72 5.57
N PRO A 219 -12.46 -17.46 4.96
CA PRO A 219 -12.17 -18.82 5.38
C PRO A 219 -11.56 -18.84 6.79
N THR A 220 -11.99 -19.79 7.60
CA THR A 220 -11.32 -20.15 8.85
C THR A 220 -10.30 -21.24 8.55
N SER A 221 -9.03 -20.98 8.82
CA SER A 221 -7.95 -21.90 8.45
C SER A 221 -6.66 -21.67 9.23
N GLY A 222 -5.81 -22.70 9.31
CA GLY A 222 -4.43 -22.53 9.76
C GLY A 222 -3.53 -21.93 8.67
N VAL A 223 -2.31 -21.51 9.03
CA VAL A 223 -1.35 -20.91 8.07
C VAL A 223 -1.02 -21.85 6.90
N ASN A 224 -0.86 -23.15 7.14
CA ASN A 224 -0.53 -24.12 6.08
C ASN A 224 -1.68 -24.27 5.06
N GLU A 225 -2.93 -24.26 5.52
CA GLU A 225 -4.11 -24.29 4.64
C GLU A 225 -4.23 -22.99 3.84
N ALA A 226 -3.91 -21.85 4.44
CA ALA A 226 -3.85 -20.58 3.73
C ALA A 226 -2.77 -20.59 2.62
N VAL A 227 -1.62 -21.22 2.87
CA VAL A 227 -0.56 -21.44 1.84
C VAL A 227 -1.09 -22.29 0.70
N GLN A 228 -1.75 -23.42 0.99
CA GLN A 228 -2.34 -24.29 -0.03
C GLN A 228 -3.39 -23.53 -0.86
N ARG A 229 -4.25 -22.75 -0.21
CA ARG A 229 -5.26 -21.92 -0.89
C ARG A 229 -4.62 -20.88 -1.82
N LEU A 230 -3.61 -20.16 -1.34
CA LEU A 230 -2.91 -19.16 -2.16
C LEU A 230 -2.20 -19.81 -3.35
N HIS A 231 -1.62 -21.00 -3.15
CA HIS A 231 -1.03 -21.81 -4.20
C HIS A 231 -2.05 -22.22 -5.28
N LEU A 232 -3.19 -22.81 -4.87
CA LEU A 232 -4.20 -23.34 -5.79
C LEU A 232 -4.96 -22.24 -6.56
N THR A 233 -5.21 -21.11 -5.90
CA THR A 233 -6.03 -20.04 -6.48
C THR A 233 -5.21 -19.03 -7.28
N GLY A 234 -3.90 -18.92 -7.01
CA GLY A 234 -3.03 -17.90 -7.61
C GLY A 234 -3.44 -16.46 -7.28
N LEU A 235 -4.27 -16.26 -6.24
CA LEU A 235 -4.68 -14.94 -5.79
C LEU A 235 -3.47 -14.13 -5.30
N PRO A 236 -3.51 -12.79 -5.31
CA PRO A 236 -2.40 -11.97 -4.82
C PRO A 236 -2.16 -12.10 -3.31
N PHE A 237 -3.22 -12.40 -2.55
CA PHE A 237 -3.21 -12.64 -1.11
C PHE A 237 -4.43 -13.46 -0.69
N VAL A 238 -4.39 -13.98 0.54
CA VAL A 238 -5.52 -14.61 1.24
C VAL A 238 -5.66 -13.93 2.60
N PHE A 239 -6.85 -13.38 2.88
CA PHE A 239 -7.28 -13.00 4.21
C PHE A 239 -8.08 -14.15 4.82
N PHE A 240 -7.79 -14.52 6.06
CA PHE A 240 -8.40 -15.67 6.72
C PHE A 240 -8.54 -15.43 8.23
N ASN A 241 -9.52 -16.09 8.84
CA ASN A 241 -9.62 -16.21 10.29
C ASN A 241 -8.64 -17.30 10.75
N ASP A 242 -7.59 -16.91 11.45
CA ASP A 242 -6.56 -17.84 11.91
C ASP A 242 -7.08 -18.69 13.08
N THR A 243 -7.09 -20.02 12.92
CA THR A 243 -7.57 -20.95 13.96
C THR A 243 -6.74 -20.91 15.24
N GLY A 244 -5.48 -20.48 15.17
CA GLY A 244 -4.62 -20.36 16.36
C GLY A 244 -4.93 -19.14 17.22
N THR A 245 -5.38 -18.04 16.61
CA THR A 245 -5.55 -16.75 17.29
C THR A 245 -7.00 -16.26 17.34
N GLY A 246 -7.87 -16.77 16.47
CA GLY A 246 -9.21 -16.25 16.24
C GLY A 246 -9.22 -14.85 15.63
N ARG A 247 -8.08 -14.40 15.10
CA ARG A 247 -7.88 -13.05 14.56
C ARG A 247 -7.63 -13.10 13.05
N GLY A 248 -7.90 -11.98 12.38
CA GLY A 248 -7.76 -11.87 10.94
C GLY A 248 -6.30 -11.77 10.52
N SER A 249 -5.83 -12.74 9.74
CA SER A 249 -4.45 -12.80 9.23
C SER A 249 -4.41 -12.71 7.71
N VAL A 250 -3.30 -12.21 7.16
CA VAL A 250 -3.10 -12.13 5.70
C VAL A 250 -1.81 -12.82 5.28
N LEU A 251 -1.94 -13.79 4.37
CA LEU A 251 -0.84 -14.38 3.62
C LEU A 251 -0.78 -13.74 2.23
N TYR A 252 0.39 -13.29 1.76
CA TYR A 252 0.50 -12.59 0.48
C TYR A 252 1.79 -12.89 -0.27
N HIS A 253 1.78 -12.68 -1.59
CA HIS A 253 2.97 -12.77 -2.42
C HIS A 253 3.89 -11.56 -2.24
N ARG A 254 5.16 -11.82 -1.94
CA ARG A 254 6.21 -10.80 -1.91
C ARG A 254 6.81 -10.61 -3.31
N TYR A 255 7.53 -9.51 -3.47
CA TYR A 255 8.24 -9.23 -4.72
C TYR A 255 9.40 -10.19 -4.98
N ASP A 256 10.00 -10.79 -3.94
CA ASP A 256 11.05 -11.81 -4.04
C ASP A 256 10.52 -13.21 -4.43
N GLY A 257 9.22 -13.34 -4.69
CA GLY A 257 8.58 -14.59 -5.12
C GLY A 257 8.11 -15.48 -3.96
N HIS A 258 8.60 -15.24 -2.75
CA HIS A 258 8.19 -15.94 -1.54
C HIS A 258 6.91 -15.34 -0.92
N TYR A 259 6.49 -15.89 0.22
CA TYR A 259 5.32 -15.42 0.95
C TYR A 259 5.70 -14.52 2.13
N GLY A 260 4.81 -13.57 2.43
CA GLY A 260 4.78 -12.84 3.68
C GLY A 260 3.50 -13.17 4.45
N LEU A 261 3.61 -13.23 5.77
CA LEU A 261 2.48 -13.39 6.68
C LEU A 261 2.37 -12.13 7.55
N ILE A 262 1.16 -11.57 7.61
CA ILE A 262 0.78 -10.50 8.53
C ILE A 262 -0.19 -11.09 9.55
N THR A 263 0.14 -10.92 10.82
CA THR A 263 -0.71 -11.31 11.93
C THR A 263 -0.98 -10.11 12.84
N PRO A 264 -2.14 -10.04 13.50
CA PRO A 264 -2.35 -9.08 14.56
C PRO A 264 -1.39 -9.34 15.73
N ALA A 265 -0.86 -8.28 16.33
CA ALA A 265 -0.15 -8.38 17.60
C ALA A 265 -1.16 -8.78 18.68
N LEU A 266 -0.77 -9.77 19.49
CA LEU A 266 -1.55 -10.27 20.63
C LEU A 266 -1.44 -9.30 21.82
#